data_AF-A0A151SY97-F1
#
_entry.id   AF-A0A151SY97-F1
#
_cell.length_a   1.000
_cell.length_b   1.000
_cell.length_c   1.000
_cell.angle_alpha   90.00
_cell.angle_beta   90.00
_cell.angle_gamma   90.00
#
_symmetry.space_group_name_H-M   'P 1'
#
loop_
_entity.id
_entity.type
_entity.pdbx_description
1 polymer ?
#
loop_
_entity_poly.entity_id
_entity_poly.type
_entity_poly.pdbx_seq_one_letter_code
_entity_poly.pdbx_strand_id
1 'polypeptide(L)' 'MQVLNLRKEFKVVKMKENASIKDFTNKLLKVVTRIRLVGEKLSDQRVIEKILVCLLEMFESKIFSLKENKNFSQI' A
#
# COMPACT_ATOMS: atom_id res chain seq x y z
N MET A 1 -11.40 -20.91 -5.30
CA MET A 1 -11.79 -19.78 -4.42
C MET A 1 -10.60 -19.14 -3.69
N GLN A 2 -9.68 -19.90 -3.07
CA GLN A 2 -8.59 -19.34 -2.24
C GLN A 2 -7.67 -18.34 -2.96
N VAL A 3 -7.21 -18.66 -4.18
CA VAL A 3 -6.36 -17.77 -5.00
C VAL A 3 -7.04 -16.42 -5.30
N LEU A 4 -8.33 -16.43 -5.64
CA LEU A 4 -9.10 -15.22 -5.92
C LEU A 4 -9.23 -14.33 -4.68
N ASN A 5 -9.39 -14.93 -3.51
CA ASN A 5 -9.43 -14.21 -2.24
C ASN A 5 -8.10 -13.55 -1.93
N LEU A 6 -6.98 -14.25 -2.12
CA LEU A 6 -5.64 -13.71 -1.92
C LEU A 6 -5.31 -12.57 -2.90
N ARG A 7 -5.71 -12.71 -4.18
CA ARG A 7 -5.60 -11.61 -5.17
C ARG A 7 -6.40 -10.39 -4.75
N LYS A 8 -7.62 -10.58 -4.24
CA LYS A 8 -8.44 -9.50 -3.72
C LYS A 8 -7.78 -8.85 -2.51
N GLU A 9 -7.28 -9.64 -1.57
CA GLU A 9 -6.57 -9.17 -0.38
C GLU A 9 -5.34 -8.33 -0.77
N PHE A 10 -4.52 -8.82 -1.70
CA PHE A 10 -3.37 -8.08 -2.23
C PHE A 10 -3.77 -6.74 -2.85
N LYS A 11 -4.88 -6.70 -3.62
CA LYS A 11 -5.38 -5.45 -4.22
C LYS A 11 -5.84 -4.44 -3.18
N VAL A 12 -6.59 -4.87 -2.17
CA VAL A 12 -7.21 -3.97 -1.16
C VAL A 12 -6.30 -3.65 0.02
N VAL A 13 -5.16 -4.33 0.16
CA VAL A 13 -4.13 -3.95 1.13
C VAL A 13 -3.71 -2.52 0.85
N LYS A 14 -3.81 -1.69 1.88
CA LYS A 14 -3.41 -0.29 1.92
C LYS A 14 -2.81 0.03 3.28
N MET A 15 -1.97 1.04 3.32
CA MET A 15 -1.40 1.52 4.58
C MET A 15 -2.46 2.36 5.31
N LYS A 16 -2.60 2.16 6.62
CA LYS A 16 -3.48 2.99 7.46
C LYS A 16 -2.69 4.22 7.90
N GLU A 17 -3.37 5.36 8.10
CA GLU A 17 -2.73 6.63 8.50
C GLU A 17 -1.83 6.52 9.73
N ASN A 18 -2.22 5.68 10.69
CA ASN A 18 -1.51 5.49 11.96
C ASN A 18 -0.65 4.22 12.00
N ALA A 19 -0.58 3.46 10.92
CA ALA A 19 0.28 2.28 10.85
C ALA A 19 1.71 2.69 10.48
N SER A 20 2.71 2.01 11.02
CA SER A 20 4.08 2.20 10.54
C SER A 20 4.26 1.56 9.16
N ILE A 21 5.26 2.04 8.39
CA ILE A 21 5.62 1.43 7.09
C ILE A 21 5.94 -0.05 7.29
N LYS A 22 6.63 -0.39 8.37
CA LYS A 22 6.98 -1.77 8.73
C LYS A 22 5.75 -2.66 8.95
N ASP A 23 4.73 -2.15 9.64
CA ASP A 23 3.51 -2.93 9.87
C ASP A 23 2.75 -3.21 8.58
N PHE A 24 2.70 -2.21 7.69
CA PHE A 24 2.11 -2.34 6.37
C PHE A 24 2.87 -3.33 5.50
N THR A 25 4.20 -3.19 5.38
CA THR A 25 5.02 -4.10 4.56
C THR A 25 4.96 -5.53 5.10
N ASN A 26 4.99 -5.72 6.43
CA ASN A 26 4.80 -7.04 7.05
C ASN A 26 3.46 -7.66 6.67
N LYS A 27 2.37 -6.88 6.69
CA LYS A 27 1.04 -7.37 6.28
C LYS A 27 1.01 -7.73 4.79
N LEU A 28 1.56 -6.88 3.93
CA LEU A 28 1.63 -7.12 2.49
C LEU A 28 2.43 -8.41 2.19
N LEU A 29 3.60 -8.56 2.80
CA LEU A 29 4.47 -9.73 2.62
C LEU A 29 3.80 -11.03 3.08
N LYS A 30 3.00 -11.01 4.15
CA LYS A 30 2.20 -12.18 4.55
C LYS A 30 1.24 -12.63 3.44
N VAL A 31 0.61 -11.70 2.72
CA VAL A 31 -0.27 -12.02 1.58
C VAL A 31 0.55 -12.54 0.40
N VAL A 32 1.66 -11.89 0.07
CA VAL A 32 2.59 -12.31 -1.00
C VAL A 32 3.08 -13.74 -0.77
N THR A 33 3.50 -14.07 0.45
CA THR A 33 3.95 -15.42 0.80
C THR A 33 2.84 -16.43 0.61
N ARG A 34 1.61 -16.13 1.04
CA ARG A 34 0.46 -17.04 0.83
C ARG A 34 0.15 -17.25 -0.65
N ILE A 35 0.22 -16.20 -1.47
CA ILE A 35 0.03 -16.31 -2.93
C ILE A 35 1.07 -17.25 -3.53
N ARG A 36 2.35 -17.07 -3.19
CA ARG A 36 3.46 -17.89 -3.68
C ARG A 36 3.36 -19.35 -3.20
N LEU A 37 2.92 -19.57 -1.96
CA LEU A 37 2.72 -20.92 -1.40
C LEU A 37 1.64 -21.72 -2.14
N VAL A 38 0.63 -21.05 -2.70
CA VAL A 38 -0.41 -21.70 -3.52
C VAL A 38 0.07 -21.92 -4.97
N GLY A 39 1.33 -21.60 -5.28
CA GLY A 39 1.95 -21.82 -6.59
C GLY A 39 1.69 -20.71 -7.61
N GLU A 40 1.07 -19.60 -7.20
CA GLU A 40 0.85 -18.46 -8.09
C GLU A 40 2.13 -17.62 -8.24
N LYS A 41 2.44 -17.25 -9.50
CA LYS A 41 3.54 -16.33 -9.80
C LYS A 41 3.15 -14.89 -9.46
N LEU A 42 3.82 -14.31 -8.45
CA LEU A 42 3.76 -12.89 -8.13
C LEU A 42 5.18 -12.33 -8.08
N SER A 43 5.55 -11.53 -9.10
CA SER A 43 6.89 -10.97 -9.24
C SER A 43 7.21 -9.95 -8.15
N ASP A 44 8.49 -9.84 -7.78
CA ASP A 44 8.93 -8.82 -6.83
C ASP A 44 8.67 -7.41 -7.35
N GLN A 45 8.80 -7.18 -8.66
CA GLN A 45 8.40 -5.92 -9.29
C GLN A 45 6.97 -5.53 -8.92
N ARG A 46 6.02 -6.48 -8.98
CA ARG A 46 4.62 -6.19 -8.67
C ARG A 46 4.40 -5.87 -7.19
N VAL A 47 5.21 -6.46 -6.31
CA VAL A 47 5.19 -6.17 -4.87
C VAL A 47 5.75 -4.77 -4.61
N ILE A 48 6.86 -4.41 -5.26
CA ILE A 48 7.48 -3.08 -5.16
C ILE A 48 6.52 -2.00 -5.67
N GLU A 49 5.92 -2.19 -6.86
CA GLU A 49 4.89 -1.31 -7.40
C GLU A 49 3.75 -1.10 -6.39
N LYS A 50 3.28 -2.18 -5.76
CA LYS A 50 2.20 -2.11 -4.77
C LYS A 50 2.60 -1.31 -3.53
N ILE A 51 3.83 -1.44 -3.07
CA ILE A 51 4.36 -0.66 -1.94
C ILE A 51 4.40 0.83 -2.30
N LEU A 52 4.97 1.17 -3.46
CA LEU A 52 5.12 2.55 -3.91
C LEU A 52 3.76 3.23 -4.07
N VAL A 53 2.80 2.59 -4.73
CA VAL A 53 1.44 3.13 -4.90
C VAL A 53 0.78 3.43 -3.55
N CYS A 54 0.82 2.48 -2.60
CA CYS A 54 0.18 2.70 -1.29
C CYS A 54 0.88 3.77 -0.44
N LEU A 55 2.20 3.94 -0.58
CA LEU A 55 2.93 5.01 0.10
C LEU A 55 2.59 6.37 -0.53
N LEU A 56 2.57 6.47 -1.86
CA LEU A 56 2.18 7.69 -2.57
C LEU A 56 0.77 8.13 -2.18
N GLU A 57 -0.21 7.23 -2.22
CA GLU A 57 -1.59 7.50 -1.80
C GLU A 57 -1.69 8.09 -0.37
N MET A 58 -0.85 7.61 0.56
CA MET A 58 -0.82 8.15 1.92
C MET A 58 -0.25 9.57 1.98
N PHE A 59 0.81 9.84 1.21
CA PHE A 59 1.50 11.11 1.28
C PHE A 59 0.84 12.17 0.40
N GLU A 60 0.12 11.80 -0.65
CA GLU A 60 -0.64 12.73 -1.50
C GLU A 60 -1.62 13.55 -0.67
N SER A 61 -2.38 12.94 0.25
CA SER A 61 -3.34 13.67 1.08
C SER A 61 -2.65 14.66 2.02
N LYS A 62 -1.52 14.26 2.63
CA LYS A 62 -0.73 15.11 3.53
C LYS A 62 -0.03 16.25 2.77
N ILE A 63 0.53 15.97 1.60
CA ILE A 63 1.17 16.95 0.73
C ILE A 63 0.12 17.96 0.24
N PHE A 64 -1.04 17.49 -0.18
CA PHE A 64 -2.16 18.34 -0.59
C PHE A 64 -2.60 19.27 0.56
N SER A 65 -2.83 18.71 1.75
CA SER A 65 -3.18 19.49 2.96
C SER A 65 -2.10 20.52 3.33
N LEU A 66 -0.81 20.18 3.19
CA LEU A 66 0.28 21.11 3.44
C LEU A 66 0.34 22.24 2.39
N LYS A 67 0.06 21.91 1.12
CA LYS A 67 0.06 22.89 0.02
C LYS A 67 -1.09 23.88 0.16
N GLU A 68 -2.29 23.41 0.47
CA GLU A 68 -3.46 24.26 0.75
C GLU A 68 -3.21 25.18 1.95
N ASN A 69 -2.60 24.67 3.02
CA ASN A 69 -2.30 25.49 4.20
C ASN A 69 -1.27 26.62 3.94
N LYS A 70 -0.35 26.44 2.99
CA LYS A 70 0.61 27.49 2.61
C LYS A 70 -0.05 28.69 1.92
N ASN A 71 -1.27 28.56 1.41
CA ASN A 71 -1.99 29.68 0.78
C ASN A 71 -2.63 30.64 1.80
N PHE A 72 -2.70 30.29 3.09
CA PHE A 72 -3.23 31.19 4.13
C PHE A 72 -2.20 32.18 4.67
N SER A 73 -0.94 32.12 4.24
CA SER A 73 0.06 33.14 4.60
C SER A 73 -0.04 34.42 3.74
N GLN A 74 -1.09 34.56 2.93
CA GLN A 74 -1.36 35.74 2.10
C GLN A 74 -2.54 36.60 2.61
N ILE A 75 -2.98 36.41 3.86
CA ILE A 75 -3.95 37.28 4.54
C ILE A 75 -3.24 38.05 5.64
#